data_AF-A0A345C3Q9-F1
#
_entry.id   AF-A0A345C3Q9-F1
#
_cell.length_a   1.000
_cell.length_b   1.000
_cell.length_c   1.000
_cell.angle_alpha   90.00
_cell.angle_beta   90.00
_cell.angle_gamma   90.00
#
_symmetry.space_group_name_H-M   'P 1'
#
loop_
_entity.id
_entity.type
_entity.pdbx_description
1 polymer ?
#
loop_
_entity_poly.entity_id
_entity_poly.type
_entity_poly.pdbx_seq_one_letter_code
_entity_poly.pdbx_strand_id
1 'polypeptide(L)'
;MFKTRFLQLFIGFLVVIVGFTAWQIPHTSEDTVDTWTEEAEELQTEESGQDIRQQIQEAEEEFNEPPIDAFIDDVWKGVPGYNGRVIDVSESYENMKDHDRYAEELLVFRDRTPEVSYEDLPPTPFYKANPNKPMVGLVINVAWGNEHLPAILNELNEQDVEATFFLEGAWVRDYPRLARMIKEEGHEIGNHAYSHADMASLSTEEIRSELEDTNEVIAATLNEKPQWFTPPSGSFSNEVVEIARELDMYTVLWTVDTIDWQNPDPDAMVERVTNQIHPGATVLMHPTKPTAKGIGTMIEQIRGKDLEIGTISNVMSENRVTLSQKQTEEEEDDELLFNE
;
A
#
# COMPACT_ATOMS: atom_id res chain seq x y z
N MET A 1 -23.17 94.35 -23.31
CA MET A 1 -22.00 94.53 -22.41
C MET A 1 -22.19 93.92 -21.01
N PHE A 2 -23.43 93.69 -20.52
CA PHE A 2 -23.69 93.15 -19.17
C PHE A 2 -23.60 91.60 -19.07
N LYS A 3 -23.98 90.85 -20.11
CA LYS A 3 -23.99 89.37 -20.10
C LYS A 3 -22.59 88.73 -20.07
N THR A 4 -21.59 89.34 -20.71
CA THR A 4 -20.22 88.80 -20.79
C THR A 4 -19.44 88.95 -19.48
N ARG A 5 -19.70 90.03 -18.73
CA ARG A 5 -19.09 90.25 -17.40
C ARG A 5 -19.67 89.34 -16.32
N PHE A 6 -20.95 89.00 -16.41
CA PHE A 6 -21.59 88.05 -15.48
C PHE A 6 -21.08 86.62 -15.68
N LEU A 7 -20.87 86.19 -16.93
CA LEU A 7 -20.32 84.88 -17.25
C LEU A 7 -18.85 84.73 -16.78
N GLN A 8 -18.04 85.79 -16.93
CA GLN A 8 -16.66 85.79 -16.45
C GLN A 8 -16.57 85.76 -14.91
N LEU A 9 -17.46 86.47 -14.21
CA LEU A 9 -17.53 86.41 -12.74
C LEU A 9 -18.06 85.06 -12.24
N PHE A 10 -19.01 84.45 -12.95
CA PHE A 10 -19.54 83.12 -12.61
C PHE A 10 -18.49 82.02 -12.80
N ILE A 11 -17.74 82.04 -13.92
CA ILE A 11 -16.63 81.11 -14.16
C ILE A 11 -15.52 81.31 -13.13
N GLY A 12 -15.16 82.56 -12.82
CA GLY A 12 -14.18 82.85 -11.77
C GLY A 12 -14.60 82.32 -10.39
N PHE A 13 -15.88 82.47 -10.04
CA PHE A 13 -16.43 81.94 -8.78
C PHE A 13 -16.46 80.40 -8.76
N LEU A 14 -16.77 79.77 -9.89
CA LEU A 14 -16.79 78.31 -10.02
C LEU A 14 -15.38 77.70 -9.93
N VAL A 15 -14.37 78.37 -10.50
CA VAL A 15 -12.95 77.97 -10.34
C VAL A 15 -12.48 78.14 -8.89
N VAL A 16 -12.92 79.19 -8.20
CA VAL A 16 -12.61 79.38 -6.77
C VAL A 16 -13.30 78.33 -5.90
N ILE A 17 -14.56 77.96 -6.20
CA ILE A 17 -15.25 76.87 -5.50
C ILE A 17 -14.56 75.53 -5.74
N VAL A 18 -14.23 75.19 -6.98
CA VAL A 18 -13.53 73.93 -7.31
C VAL A 18 -12.13 73.90 -6.68
N GLY A 19 -11.42 75.03 -6.66
CA GLY A 19 -10.14 75.17 -5.97
C GLY A 19 -10.26 75.07 -4.45
N PHE A 20 -11.34 75.59 -3.86
CA PHE A 20 -11.58 75.53 -2.41
C PHE A 20 -12.07 74.14 -1.96
N THR A 21 -12.87 73.45 -2.77
CA THR A 21 -13.23 72.04 -2.51
C THR A 21 -12.02 71.13 -2.67
N ALA A 22 -11.14 71.38 -3.65
CA ALA A 22 -9.88 70.65 -3.80
C ALA A 22 -8.87 70.94 -2.67
N TRP A 23 -8.98 72.10 -2.00
CA TRP A 23 -8.14 72.47 -0.85
C TRP A 23 -8.67 71.96 0.50
N GLN A 24 -9.99 71.75 0.61
CA GLN A 24 -10.66 71.18 1.79
C GLN A 24 -10.71 69.65 1.77
N ILE A 25 -10.41 69.00 0.64
CA ILE A 25 -10.09 67.57 0.62
C ILE A 25 -8.67 67.46 1.20
N PRO A 26 -8.48 66.91 2.41
CA PRO A 26 -7.14 66.64 2.90
C PRO A 26 -6.46 65.75 1.86
N HIS A 27 -5.15 65.93 1.63
CA HIS A 27 -4.39 65.00 0.79
C HIS A 27 -4.38 63.63 1.48
N THR A 28 -5.46 62.86 1.34
CA THR A 28 -5.57 61.46 1.75
C THR A 28 -5.11 60.56 0.62
N SER A 29 -4.23 61.03 -0.27
CA SER A 29 -3.82 60.29 -1.46
C SER A 29 -2.87 59.14 -1.15
N GLU A 30 -2.14 59.17 -0.04
CA GLU A 30 -1.37 58.00 0.41
C GLU A 30 -2.33 57.00 1.07
N ASP A 31 -3.04 57.40 2.14
CA ASP A 31 -3.99 56.50 2.84
C ASP A 31 -5.04 55.85 1.92
N THR A 32 -5.61 56.58 0.95
CA THR A 32 -6.62 56.00 0.03
C THR A 32 -6.02 55.12 -1.05
N VAL A 33 -4.80 55.43 -1.53
CA VAL A 33 -4.12 54.57 -2.51
C VAL A 33 -3.65 53.30 -1.82
N ASP A 34 -3.04 53.40 -0.63
CA ASP A 34 -2.60 52.26 0.18
C ASP A 34 -3.78 51.32 0.47
N THR A 35 -4.93 51.84 0.92
CA THR A 35 -6.13 51.00 1.12
C THR A 35 -6.65 50.33 -0.15
N TRP A 36 -6.54 50.97 -1.32
CA TRP A 36 -6.99 50.37 -2.58
C TRP A 36 -6.02 49.33 -3.12
N THR A 37 -4.72 49.48 -2.86
CA THR A 37 -3.73 48.43 -3.11
C THR A 37 -3.93 47.25 -2.18
N GLU A 38 -4.16 47.47 -0.88
CA GLU A 38 -4.47 46.40 0.07
C GLU A 38 -5.76 45.66 -0.32
N GLU A 39 -6.85 46.38 -0.64
CA GLU A 39 -8.10 45.77 -1.11
C GLU A 39 -7.92 45.02 -2.44
N ALA A 40 -7.10 45.53 -3.37
CA ALA A 40 -6.84 44.86 -4.64
C ALA A 40 -5.94 43.63 -4.49
N GLU A 41 -4.95 43.67 -3.60
CA GLU A 41 -4.12 42.53 -3.23
C GLU A 41 -4.97 41.46 -2.53
N GLU A 42 -5.82 41.83 -1.57
CA GLU A 42 -6.75 40.89 -0.92
C GLU A 42 -7.69 40.22 -1.93
N LEU A 43 -8.29 40.99 -2.86
CA LEU A 43 -9.15 40.44 -3.92
C LEU A 43 -8.38 39.52 -4.88
N GLN A 44 -7.16 39.87 -5.28
CA GLN A 44 -6.32 39.00 -6.11
C GLN A 44 -5.94 37.72 -5.39
N THR A 45 -5.65 37.79 -4.08
CA THR A 45 -5.31 36.63 -3.27
C THR A 45 -6.53 35.72 -3.07
N GLU A 46 -7.73 36.30 -2.92
CA GLU A 46 -8.99 35.55 -2.88
C GLU A 46 -9.33 34.89 -4.23
N GLU A 47 -9.15 35.59 -5.36
CA GLU A 47 -9.36 35.03 -6.70
C GLU A 47 -8.35 33.92 -7.02
N SER A 48 -7.06 34.13 -6.74
CA SER A 48 -6.01 33.11 -6.88
C SER A 48 -6.30 31.88 -6.02
N GLY A 49 -6.70 32.09 -4.76
CA GLY A 49 -7.10 31.01 -3.87
C GLY A 49 -8.33 30.23 -4.36
N GLN A 50 -9.30 30.89 -5.01
CA GLN A 50 -10.45 30.22 -5.63
C GLN A 50 -10.04 29.40 -6.86
N ASP A 51 -9.14 29.92 -7.69
CA ASP A 51 -8.59 29.23 -8.87
C ASP A 51 -7.83 27.95 -8.47
N ILE A 52 -6.94 28.04 -7.46
CA ILE A 52 -6.21 26.88 -6.93
C ILE A 52 -7.18 25.82 -6.40
N ARG A 53 -8.23 26.19 -5.65
CA ARG A 53 -9.22 25.23 -5.15
C ARG A 53 -9.98 24.53 -6.27
N GLN A 54 -10.33 25.26 -7.32
CA GLN A 54 -10.99 24.67 -8.48
C GLN A 54 -10.05 23.69 -9.19
N GLN A 55 -8.79 24.04 -9.37
CA GLN A 55 -7.79 23.16 -10.00
C GLN A 55 -7.54 21.90 -9.16
N ILE A 56 -7.52 22.00 -7.82
CA ILE A 56 -7.48 20.83 -6.94
C ILE A 56 -8.73 19.94 -7.11
N GLN A 57 -9.92 20.51 -7.25
CA GLN A 57 -11.15 19.74 -7.48
C GLN A 57 -11.16 19.06 -8.85
N GLU A 58 -10.62 19.70 -9.88
CA GLU A 58 -10.44 19.06 -11.20
C GLU A 58 -9.42 17.92 -11.10
N ALA A 59 -8.34 18.10 -10.32
CA ALA A 59 -7.36 17.05 -10.03
C ALA A 59 -7.96 15.87 -9.25
N GLU A 60 -9.01 16.06 -8.43
CA GLU A 60 -9.73 14.97 -7.78
C GLU A 60 -10.36 14.01 -8.79
N GLU A 61 -10.83 14.49 -9.95
CA GLU A 61 -11.40 13.63 -10.99
C GLU A 61 -10.34 12.76 -11.68
N GLU A 62 -9.09 13.23 -11.70
CA GLU A 62 -7.96 12.55 -12.34
C GLU A 62 -7.23 11.59 -11.39
N PHE A 63 -6.91 12.04 -10.17
CA PHE A 63 -6.01 11.34 -9.28
C PHE A 63 -6.70 10.56 -8.15
N ASN A 64 -7.98 10.81 -7.87
CA ASN A 64 -8.65 10.04 -6.83
C ASN A 64 -8.93 8.61 -7.32
N GLU A 65 -8.43 7.65 -6.58
CA GLU A 65 -8.76 6.24 -6.74
C GLU A 65 -9.78 5.84 -5.66
N PRO A 66 -10.99 5.38 -6.02
CA PRO A 66 -11.95 4.91 -5.02
C PRO A 66 -11.43 3.64 -4.32
N PRO A 67 -11.81 3.41 -3.05
CA PRO A 67 -11.51 2.15 -2.39
C PRO A 67 -12.23 0.99 -3.07
N ILE A 68 -11.63 -0.19 -2.93
CA ILE A 68 -12.20 -1.44 -3.43
C ILE A 68 -12.58 -2.29 -2.23
N ASP A 69 -13.87 -2.62 -2.13
CA ASP A 69 -14.38 -3.50 -1.09
C ASP A 69 -13.85 -4.93 -1.22
N ALA A 70 -13.75 -5.64 -0.10
CA ALA A 70 -13.52 -7.07 -0.09
C ALA A 70 -14.72 -7.80 -0.72
N PHE A 71 -14.45 -8.91 -1.42
CA PHE A 71 -15.49 -9.68 -2.11
C PHE A 71 -15.15 -11.16 -2.22
N ILE A 72 -16.13 -11.98 -2.61
CA ILE A 72 -15.93 -13.39 -2.95
C ILE A 72 -15.95 -13.54 -4.47
N ASP A 73 -14.80 -13.88 -5.03
CA ASP A 73 -14.64 -14.25 -6.43
C ASP A 73 -15.10 -15.70 -6.67
N ASP A 74 -15.72 -15.97 -7.82
CA ASP A 74 -16.23 -17.30 -8.16
C ASP A 74 -15.11 -18.36 -8.22
N VAL A 75 -13.91 -17.97 -8.66
CA VAL A 75 -12.74 -18.83 -8.82
C VAL A 75 -11.83 -18.71 -7.61
N TRP A 76 -11.45 -17.48 -7.27
CA TRP A 76 -10.39 -17.17 -6.30
C TRP A 76 -10.88 -16.95 -4.87
N LYS A 77 -12.19 -17.08 -4.64
CA LYS A 77 -12.82 -17.03 -3.31
C LYS A 77 -12.57 -15.69 -2.63
N GLY A 78 -12.25 -15.65 -1.34
CA GLY A 78 -12.11 -14.37 -0.63
C GLY A 78 -10.98 -13.54 -1.22
N VAL A 79 -11.28 -12.31 -1.63
CA VAL A 79 -10.32 -11.30 -2.05
C VAL A 79 -10.44 -10.09 -1.11
N PRO A 80 -9.36 -9.61 -0.50
CA PRO A 80 -9.39 -8.48 0.43
C PRO A 80 -9.66 -7.17 -0.31
N GLY A 81 -10.16 -6.21 0.48
CA GLY A 81 -10.32 -4.85 0.03
C GLY A 81 -8.96 -4.19 -0.23
N TYR A 82 -8.99 -3.01 -0.83
CA TYR A 82 -7.81 -2.21 -1.08
C TYR A 82 -8.15 -0.73 -0.93
N ASN A 83 -7.33 -0.02 -0.16
CA ASN A 83 -7.53 1.39 0.12
C ASN A 83 -7.53 2.19 -1.18
N GLY A 84 -8.52 3.07 -1.28
CA GLY A 84 -8.53 4.14 -2.25
C GLY A 84 -7.49 5.18 -1.87
N ARG A 85 -7.22 6.09 -2.81
CA ARG A 85 -6.34 7.22 -2.63
C ARG A 85 -7.13 8.47 -2.97
N VAL A 86 -7.28 9.39 -2.02
CA VAL A 86 -8.01 10.64 -2.23
C VAL A 86 -7.12 11.83 -1.91
N ILE A 87 -7.24 12.91 -2.66
CA ILE A 87 -6.58 14.18 -2.38
C ILE A 87 -7.16 14.75 -1.07
N ASP A 88 -6.29 15.13 -0.14
CA ASP A 88 -6.69 16.03 0.94
C ASP A 88 -6.72 17.45 0.39
N VAL A 89 -7.92 17.90 0.00
CA VAL A 89 -8.13 19.23 -0.58
C VAL A 89 -7.66 20.35 0.35
N SER A 90 -7.80 20.18 1.66
CA SER A 90 -7.43 21.24 2.62
C SER A 90 -5.92 21.35 2.73
N GLU A 91 -5.23 20.24 2.95
CA GLU A 91 -3.78 20.21 3.11
C GLU A 91 -3.04 20.54 1.82
N SER A 92 -3.54 20.03 0.68
CA SER A 92 -3.02 20.37 -0.65
C SER A 92 -3.15 21.86 -0.93
N TYR A 93 -4.30 22.46 -0.59
CA TYR A 93 -4.51 23.89 -0.75
C TYR A 93 -3.56 24.71 0.12
N GLU A 94 -3.36 24.35 1.39
CA GLU A 94 -2.43 25.07 2.26
C GLU A 94 -0.99 25.02 1.71
N ASN A 95 -0.55 23.88 1.18
CA ASN A 95 0.76 23.78 0.54
C ASN A 95 0.89 24.67 -0.72
N MET A 96 -0.18 24.76 -1.52
CA MET A 96 -0.19 25.53 -2.77
C MET A 96 -0.36 27.03 -2.55
N LYS A 97 -1.10 27.43 -1.51
CA LYS A 97 -1.32 28.84 -1.16
C LYS A 97 -0.02 29.56 -0.88
N ASP A 98 0.93 28.90 -0.19
CA ASP A 98 2.25 29.48 0.10
C ASP A 98 3.09 29.71 -1.18
N HIS A 99 2.75 29.05 -2.28
CA HIS A 99 3.43 29.14 -3.56
C HIS A 99 2.67 29.97 -4.61
N ASP A 100 1.45 30.43 -4.29
CA ASP A 100 0.53 31.19 -5.16
C ASP A 100 0.34 30.56 -6.55
N ARG A 101 0.33 29.23 -6.60
CA ARG A 101 0.09 28.45 -7.82
C ARG A 101 -0.40 27.06 -7.50
N TYR A 102 -1.14 26.48 -8.43
CA TYR A 102 -1.32 25.04 -8.47
C TYR A 102 -0.03 24.34 -8.89
N ALA A 103 0.20 23.19 -8.27
CA ALA A 103 1.40 22.39 -8.40
C ALA A 103 1.05 20.94 -8.03
N GLU A 104 1.00 20.04 -9.01
CA GLU A 104 0.66 18.63 -8.76
C GLU A 104 1.59 17.99 -7.73
N GLU A 105 2.86 18.39 -7.70
CA GLU A 105 3.87 17.93 -6.73
C GLU A 105 3.55 18.32 -5.27
N LEU A 106 2.64 19.27 -5.05
CA LEU A 106 2.19 19.71 -3.73
C LEU A 106 0.88 19.05 -3.27
N LEU A 107 0.28 18.20 -4.11
CA LEU A 107 -0.91 17.42 -3.73
C LEU A 107 -0.58 16.46 -2.59
N VAL A 108 -1.38 16.55 -1.54
CA VAL A 108 -1.34 15.64 -0.40
C VAL A 108 -2.44 14.61 -0.57
N PHE A 109 -2.09 13.34 -0.40
CA PHE A 109 -3.02 12.22 -0.53
C PHE A 109 -3.24 11.56 0.82
N ARG A 110 -4.46 11.04 1.01
CA ARG A 110 -4.83 10.20 2.14
C ARG A 110 -5.48 8.92 1.65
N ASP A 111 -5.22 7.85 2.39
CA ASP A 111 -5.89 6.58 2.17
C ASP A 111 -7.37 6.70 2.57
N ARG A 112 -8.24 6.12 1.75
CA ARG A 112 -9.64 5.90 2.06
C ARG A 112 -9.87 4.41 2.19
N THR A 113 -10.36 3.96 3.36
CA THR A 113 -10.63 2.54 3.60
C THR A 113 -11.88 2.07 2.85
N PRO A 114 -11.95 0.77 2.48
CA PRO A 114 -13.17 0.16 1.97
C PRO A 114 -14.31 0.16 3.00
N GLU A 115 -15.54 -0.05 2.53
CA GLU A 115 -16.72 -0.22 3.38
C GLU A 115 -16.86 -1.67 3.87
N VAL A 116 -16.38 -2.64 3.09
CA VAL A 116 -16.35 -4.06 3.44
C VAL A 116 -14.91 -4.54 3.53
N SER A 117 -14.51 -5.00 4.71
CA SER A 117 -13.20 -5.59 4.94
C SER A 117 -13.24 -7.11 4.77
N TYR A 118 -12.06 -7.75 4.65
CA TYR A 118 -12.00 -9.21 4.49
C TYR A 118 -12.64 -9.95 5.67
N GLU A 119 -12.54 -9.39 6.89
CA GLU A 119 -13.08 -10.00 8.11
C GLU A 119 -14.61 -10.07 8.12
N ASP A 120 -15.27 -9.22 7.32
CA ASP A 120 -16.73 -9.17 7.16
C ASP A 120 -17.25 -10.29 6.22
N LEU A 121 -16.34 -10.92 5.46
CA LEU A 121 -16.70 -12.04 4.60
C LEU A 121 -17.03 -13.29 5.43
N PRO A 122 -17.96 -14.15 4.97
CA PRO A 122 -18.12 -15.46 5.56
C PRO A 122 -16.82 -16.28 5.44
N PRO A 123 -16.64 -17.35 6.25
CA PRO A 123 -15.46 -18.21 6.16
C PRO A 123 -15.19 -18.64 4.72
N THR A 124 -14.03 -18.26 4.20
CA THR A 124 -13.66 -18.45 2.81
C THR A 124 -12.13 -18.58 2.71
N PRO A 125 -11.59 -19.40 1.79
CA PRO A 125 -10.16 -19.46 1.58
C PRO A 125 -9.66 -18.18 0.87
N PHE A 126 -8.44 -17.79 1.20
CA PHE A 126 -7.67 -16.71 0.58
C PHE A 126 -6.66 -17.30 -0.40
N TYR A 127 -6.84 -17.07 -1.70
CA TYR A 127 -5.86 -17.47 -2.71
C TYR A 127 -4.93 -16.33 -3.08
N LYS A 128 -5.44 -15.10 -3.18
CA LYS A 128 -4.69 -13.93 -3.64
C LYS A 128 -5.25 -12.66 -3.05
N ALA A 129 -4.41 -11.63 -2.98
CA ALA A 129 -4.82 -10.30 -2.61
C ALA A 129 -5.59 -9.60 -3.74
N ASN A 130 -6.00 -8.35 -3.46
CA ASN A 130 -6.63 -7.49 -4.45
C ASN A 130 -5.76 -7.39 -5.72
N PRO A 131 -6.33 -7.59 -6.92
CA PRO A 131 -5.56 -7.56 -8.17
C PRO A 131 -4.97 -6.19 -8.52
N ASN A 132 -5.32 -5.13 -7.80
CA ASN A 132 -4.73 -3.80 -7.98
C ASN A 132 -3.61 -3.51 -6.98
N LYS A 133 -3.33 -4.42 -6.04
CA LYS A 133 -2.24 -4.27 -5.07
C LYS A 133 -0.94 -4.77 -5.69
N PRO A 134 0.06 -3.90 -5.97
CA PRO A 134 1.31 -4.28 -6.63
C PRO A 134 2.26 -4.96 -5.65
N MET A 135 1.85 -6.09 -5.11
CA MET A 135 2.59 -6.85 -4.11
C MET A 135 2.39 -8.35 -4.28
N VAL A 136 3.39 -9.13 -3.88
CA VAL A 136 3.40 -10.59 -3.85
C VAL A 136 3.67 -11.10 -2.44
N GLY A 137 2.96 -12.15 -2.03
CA GLY A 137 3.16 -12.84 -0.75
C GLY A 137 4.00 -14.09 -0.93
N LEU A 138 5.05 -14.28 -0.13
CA LEU A 138 5.85 -15.50 -0.14
C LEU A 138 5.36 -16.47 0.94
N VAL A 139 5.04 -17.70 0.52
CA VAL A 139 4.51 -18.78 1.37
C VAL A 139 5.51 -19.93 1.39
N ILE A 140 6.08 -20.24 2.56
CA ILE A 140 7.05 -21.33 2.73
C ILE A 140 6.49 -22.37 3.69
N ASN A 141 6.10 -23.54 3.17
CA ASN A 141 5.58 -24.64 3.98
C ASN A 141 6.73 -25.49 4.53
N VAL A 142 6.78 -25.68 5.86
CA VAL A 142 7.87 -26.37 6.55
C VAL A 142 7.37 -27.58 7.32
N ALA A 143 7.69 -28.74 6.76
CA ALA A 143 7.56 -30.06 7.40
C ALA A 143 8.89 -30.85 7.40
N TRP A 144 9.87 -30.38 6.61
CA TRP A 144 11.16 -31.01 6.36
C TRP A 144 12.14 -30.01 5.70
N GLY A 145 13.32 -30.46 5.30
CA GLY A 145 14.28 -29.66 4.51
C GLY A 145 15.14 -28.72 5.36
N ASN A 146 15.41 -29.10 6.60
CA ASN A 146 16.14 -28.32 7.59
C ASN A 146 17.50 -27.81 7.11
N GLU A 147 18.18 -28.58 6.25
CA GLU A 147 19.47 -28.23 5.66
C GLU A 147 19.41 -27.04 4.70
N HIS A 148 18.22 -26.68 4.21
CA HIS A 148 18.00 -25.59 3.25
C HIS A 148 17.55 -24.28 3.92
N LEU A 149 16.97 -24.36 5.11
CA LEU A 149 16.48 -23.19 5.84
C LEU A 149 17.55 -22.09 6.02
N PRO A 150 18.78 -22.36 6.48
CA PRO A 150 19.77 -21.29 6.66
C PRO A 150 20.11 -20.52 5.38
N ALA A 151 20.12 -21.21 4.22
CA ALA A 151 20.41 -20.55 2.94
C ALA A 151 19.22 -19.69 2.47
N ILE A 152 17.99 -20.19 2.64
CA ILE A 152 16.77 -19.44 2.31
C ILE A 152 16.66 -18.18 3.17
N LEU A 153 16.85 -18.33 4.48
CA LEU A 153 16.80 -17.23 5.44
C LEU A 153 17.87 -16.17 5.14
N ASN A 154 19.10 -16.60 4.85
CA ASN A 154 20.17 -15.68 4.46
C ASN A 154 19.81 -14.87 3.21
N GLU A 155 19.24 -15.51 2.18
CA GLU A 155 18.83 -14.81 0.96
C GLU A 155 17.67 -13.84 1.22
N LEU A 156 16.66 -14.24 2.00
CA LEU A 156 15.57 -13.35 2.40
C LEU A 156 16.08 -12.09 3.13
N ASN A 157 17.02 -12.28 4.07
CA ASN A 157 17.64 -11.18 4.79
C ASN A 157 18.55 -10.30 3.89
N GLU A 158 19.34 -10.89 2.99
CA GLU A 158 20.15 -10.14 2.01
C GLU A 158 19.29 -9.27 1.09
N GLN A 159 18.08 -9.74 0.80
CA GLN A 159 17.12 -9.03 -0.04
C GLN A 159 16.19 -8.08 0.74
N ASP A 160 16.27 -8.02 2.07
CA ASP A 160 15.35 -7.27 2.94
C ASP A 160 13.87 -7.64 2.66
N VAL A 161 13.58 -8.95 2.63
CA VAL A 161 12.24 -9.51 2.39
C VAL A 161 11.84 -10.42 3.53
N GLU A 162 10.64 -10.20 4.07
CA GLU A 162 9.99 -11.12 5.00
C GLU A 162 9.05 -12.07 4.24
N ALA A 163 8.98 -13.32 4.70
CA ALA A 163 8.05 -14.33 4.16
C ALA A 163 7.18 -14.91 5.28
N THR A 164 6.13 -15.64 4.90
CA THR A 164 5.29 -16.37 5.85
C THR A 164 5.66 -17.84 5.83
N PHE A 165 6.14 -18.34 6.96
CA PHE A 165 6.50 -19.73 7.16
C PHE A 165 5.36 -20.48 7.85
N PHE A 166 4.74 -21.40 7.13
CA PHE A 166 3.70 -22.27 7.69
C PHE A 166 4.34 -23.53 8.24
N LEU A 167 4.29 -23.70 9.56
CA LEU A 167 5.03 -24.73 10.27
C LEU A 167 4.12 -25.90 10.64
N GLU A 168 4.55 -27.12 10.31
CA GLU A 168 3.91 -28.34 10.80
C GLU A 168 4.15 -28.50 12.31
N GLY A 169 3.11 -28.80 13.08
CA GLY A 169 3.19 -28.92 14.53
C GLY A 169 4.22 -29.98 15.00
N ALA A 170 4.22 -31.17 14.39
CA ALA A 170 5.21 -32.20 14.70
C ALA A 170 6.64 -31.75 14.38
N TRP A 171 6.84 -30.98 13.30
CA TRP A 171 8.14 -30.42 12.95
C TRP A 171 8.62 -29.39 13.99
N VAL A 172 7.74 -28.50 14.46
CA VAL A 172 8.09 -27.51 15.51
C VAL A 172 8.52 -28.22 16.81
N ARG A 173 7.81 -29.29 17.18
CA ARG A 173 8.16 -30.10 18.37
C ARG A 173 9.56 -30.69 18.26
N ASP A 174 9.92 -31.21 17.09
CA ASP A 174 11.17 -31.93 16.87
C ASP A 174 12.35 -30.98 16.59
N TYR A 175 12.09 -29.80 16.01
CA TYR A 175 13.10 -28.81 15.62
C TYR A 175 12.83 -27.39 16.19
N PRO A 176 12.61 -27.23 17.50
CA PRO A 176 12.19 -25.96 18.09
C PRO A 176 13.24 -24.85 17.96
N ARG A 177 14.53 -25.20 17.76
CA ARG A 177 15.60 -24.23 17.52
C ARG A 177 15.52 -23.61 16.12
N LEU A 178 15.15 -24.39 15.10
CA LEU A 178 14.99 -23.88 13.74
C LEU A 178 13.73 -23.02 13.64
N ALA A 179 12.64 -23.45 14.28
CA ALA A 179 11.43 -22.63 14.38
C ALA A 179 11.69 -21.25 15.02
N ARG A 180 12.48 -21.21 16.11
CA ARG A 180 12.90 -19.95 16.74
C ARG A 180 13.76 -19.09 15.82
N MET A 181 14.70 -19.67 15.09
CA MET A 181 15.54 -18.94 14.15
C MET A 181 14.70 -18.24 13.07
N ILE A 182 13.72 -18.93 12.48
CA ILE A 182 12.78 -18.32 11.52
C ILE A 182 12.09 -17.09 12.12
N LYS A 183 11.58 -17.21 13.35
CA LYS A 183 10.87 -16.12 14.02
C LYS A 183 11.80 -14.97 14.45
N GLU A 184 13.00 -15.28 14.94
CA GLU A 184 14.00 -14.30 15.38
C GLU A 184 14.53 -13.45 14.21
N GLU A 185 14.48 -13.98 12.99
CA GLU A 185 14.81 -13.25 11.74
C GLU A 185 13.64 -12.40 11.19
N GLY A 186 12.55 -12.26 11.95
CA GLY A 186 11.44 -11.34 11.64
C GLY A 186 10.31 -11.94 10.80
N HIS A 187 10.43 -13.19 10.35
CA HIS A 187 9.42 -13.80 9.50
C HIS A 187 8.09 -14.09 10.21
N GLU A 188 7.02 -14.07 9.44
CA GLU A 188 5.68 -14.37 9.90
C GLU A 188 5.46 -15.88 10.03
N ILE A 189 4.74 -16.30 11.08
CA ILE A 189 4.50 -17.72 11.38
C ILE A 189 3.03 -18.08 11.16
N GLY A 190 2.80 -19.14 10.38
CA GLY A 190 1.50 -19.75 10.14
C GLY A 190 1.44 -21.20 10.61
N ASN A 191 0.22 -21.73 10.66
CA ASN A 191 -0.11 -23.12 11.02
C ASN A 191 -0.16 -24.01 9.76
N HIS A 192 0.52 -25.16 9.77
CA HIS A 192 0.48 -26.14 8.66
C HIS A 192 -0.06 -27.53 9.05
N ALA A 193 -1.05 -27.57 9.95
CA ALA A 193 -1.53 -28.79 10.60
C ALA A 193 -0.42 -29.51 11.40
N TYR A 194 -0.78 -30.58 12.11
CA TYR A 194 0.13 -31.23 13.06
C TYR A 194 0.94 -32.35 12.42
N SER A 195 0.29 -33.17 11.60
CA SER A 195 0.85 -34.44 11.08
C SER A 195 0.91 -34.52 9.54
N HIS A 196 0.59 -33.42 8.87
CA HIS A 196 0.51 -33.34 7.41
C HIS A 196 -0.55 -34.30 6.79
N ALA A 197 -1.65 -34.54 7.52
CA ALA A 197 -2.77 -35.34 7.06
C ALA A 197 -3.55 -34.68 5.89
N ASP A 198 -4.26 -35.49 5.12
CA ASP A 198 -5.21 -34.98 4.11
C ASP A 198 -6.46 -34.42 4.80
N MET A 199 -6.44 -33.12 5.10
CA MET A 199 -7.46 -32.42 5.89
C MET A 199 -8.88 -32.55 5.30
N ALA A 200 -9.02 -32.69 3.99
CA ALA A 200 -10.33 -32.84 3.35
C ALA A 200 -11.04 -34.16 3.69
N SER A 201 -10.28 -35.16 4.16
CA SER A 201 -10.76 -36.51 4.47
C SER A 201 -11.02 -36.77 5.95
N LEU A 202 -10.62 -35.83 6.81
CA LEU A 202 -10.71 -35.94 8.26
C LEU A 202 -12.12 -35.63 8.77
N SER A 203 -12.44 -36.17 9.95
CA SER A 203 -13.62 -35.75 10.71
C SER A 203 -13.44 -34.37 11.35
N THR A 204 -14.55 -33.72 11.73
CA THR A 204 -14.58 -32.44 12.45
C THR A 204 -13.62 -32.41 13.66
N GLU A 205 -13.64 -33.47 14.47
CA GLU A 205 -12.79 -33.58 15.66
C GLU A 205 -11.31 -33.72 15.31
N GLU A 206 -10.98 -34.49 14.26
CA GLU A 206 -9.61 -34.65 13.79
C GLU A 206 -9.06 -33.34 13.19
N ILE A 207 -9.87 -32.62 12.40
CA ILE A 207 -9.50 -31.30 11.87
C ILE A 207 -9.17 -30.34 13.02
N ARG A 208 -10.05 -30.29 14.03
CA ARG A 208 -9.84 -29.41 15.20
C ARG A 208 -8.57 -29.78 15.96
N SER A 209 -8.31 -31.06 16.19
CA SER A 209 -7.07 -31.52 16.86
C SER A 209 -5.83 -31.10 16.07
N GLU A 210 -5.79 -31.34 14.76
CA GLU A 210 -4.64 -30.98 13.91
C GLU A 210 -4.31 -29.48 13.98
N LEU A 211 -5.33 -28.63 14.04
CA LEU A 211 -5.15 -27.17 14.13
C LEU A 211 -4.78 -26.71 15.54
N GLU A 212 -5.50 -27.18 16.57
CA GLU A 212 -5.28 -26.79 17.97
C GLU A 212 -3.91 -27.28 18.48
N ASP A 213 -3.55 -28.55 18.24
CA ASP A 213 -2.27 -29.12 18.67
C ASP A 213 -1.07 -28.37 18.05
N THR A 214 -1.23 -27.92 16.80
CA THR A 214 -0.23 -27.11 16.10
C THR A 214 -0.12 -25.71 16.68
N ASN A 215 -1.26 -25.07 16.97
CA ASN A 215 -1.27 -23.76 17.64
C ASN A 215 -0.62 -23.85 19.03
N GLU A 216 -0.89 -24.90 19.80
CA GLU A 216 -0.30 -25.10 21.13
C GLU A 216 1.22 -25.23 21.08
N VAL A 217 1.76 -26.05 20.18
CA VAL A 217 3.22 -26.23 20.09
C VAL A 217 3.93 -24.99 19.53
N ILE A 218 3.31 -24.26 18.60
CA ILE A 218 3.82 -22.98 18.11
C ILE A 218 3.83 -21.95 19.25
N ALA A 219 2.72 -21.80 19.98
CA ALA A 219 2.63 -20.88 21.12
C ALA A 219 3.66 -21.21 22.21
N ALA A 220 3.82 -22.49 22.55
CA ALA A 220 4.79 -22.93 23.55
C ALA A 220 6.26 -22.71 23.11
N THR A 221 6.54 -22.75 21.80
CA THR A 221 7.91 -22.69 21.27
C THR A 221 8.35 -21.28 20.90
N LEU A 222 7.43 -20.49 20.35
CA LEU A 222 7.68 -19.19 19.72
C LEU A 222 6.96 -18.03 20.41
N ASN A 223 6.06 -18.31 21.36
CA ASN A 223 5.19 -17.30 21.98
C ASN A 223 4.35 -16.53 20.94
N GLU A 224 3.85 -17.27 19.94
CA GLU A 224 3.05 -16.74 18.83
C GLU A 224 1.71 -17.47 18.74
N LYS A 225 0.65 -16.75 18.36
CA LYS A 225 -0.65 -17.33 17.98
C LYS A 225 -0.81 -17.14 16.47
N PRO A 226 -0.74 -18.22 15.66
CA PRO A 226 -0.94 -18.11 14.23
C PRO A 226 -2.29 -17.46 13.88
N GLN A 227 -2.26 -16.52 12.93
CA GLN A 227 -3.47 -15.95 12.30
C GLN A 227 -3.76 -16.59 10.93
N TRP A 228 -2.81 -17.38 10.43
CA TRP A 228 -2.86 -17.98 9.11
C TRP A 228 -2.74 -19.50 9.23
N PHE A 229 -3.54 -20.21 8.45
CA PHE A 229 -3.45 -21.65 8.29
C PHE A 229 -3.34 -21.98 6.80
N THR A 230 -2.45 -22.88 6.42
CA THR A 230 -2.46 -23.48 5.06
C THR A 230 -2.64 -24.98 5.16
N PRO A 231 -3.60 -25.59 4.44
CA PRO A 231 -3.79 -27.02 4.47
C PRO A 231 -2.63 -27.77 3.80
N PRO A 232 -2.15 -28.88 4.38
CA PRO A 232 -1.24 -29.80 3.72
C PRO A 232 -1.70 -30.16 2.31
N SER A 233 -0.78 -30.10 1.34
CA SER A 233 -1.04 -30.36 -0.09
C SER A 233 -2.14 -29.51 -0.74
N GLY A 234 -2.62 -28.44 -0.09
CA GLY A 234 -3.76 -27.65 -0.57
C GLY A 234 -5.11 -28.38 -0.50
N SER A 235 -5.18 -29.51 0.24
CA SER A 235 -6.40 -30.32 0.33
C SER A 235 -7.26 -29.89 1.51
N PHE A 236 -8.49 -29.43 1.25
CA PHE A 236 -9.41 -28.98 2.29
C PHE A 236 -10.88 -29.20 1.91
N SER A 237 -11.75 -29.18 2.91
CA SER A 237 -13.21 -29.10 2.78
C SER A 237 -13.72 -27.75 3.32
N ASN A 238 -14.98 -27.39 3.08
CA ASN A 238 -15.55 -26.18 3.70
C ASN A 238 -15.47 -26.21 5.23
N GLU A 239 -15.64 -27.39 5.82
CA GLU A 239 -15.53 -27.60 7.27
C GLU A 239 -14.14 -27.26 7.80
N VAL A 240 -13.08 -27.54 7.04
CA VAL A 240 -11.71 -27.12 7.40
C VAL A 240 -11.61 -25.59 7.47
N VAL A 241 -12.20 -24.87 6.52
CA VAL A 241 -12.19 -23.40 6.48
C VAL A 241 -13.01 -22.82 7.63
N GLU A 242 -14.15 -23.41 7.94
CA GLU A 242 -15.01 -23.01 9.05
C GLU A 242 -14.30 -23.20 10.40
N ILE A 243 -13.72 -24.37 10.65
CA ILE A 243 -13.00 -24.65 11.90
C ILE A 243 -11.76 -23.76 12.03
N ALA A 244 -10.99 -23.54 10.96
CA ALA A 244 -9.87 -22.61 10.98
C ALA A 244 -10.34 -21.20 11.39
N ARG A 245 -11.47 -20.73 10.86
CA ARG A 245 -12.05 -19.42 11.20
C ARG A 245 -12.55 -19.35 12.65
N GLU A 246 -13.13 -20.42 13.18
CA GLU A 246 -13.50 -20.54 14.60
C GLU A 246 -12.29 -20.44 15.54
N LEU A 247 -11.11 -20.83 15.06
CA LEU A 247 -9.83 -20.73 15.78
C LEU A 247 -9.08 -19.42 15.52
N ASP A 248 -9.77 -18.41 14.97
CA ASP A 248 -9.22 -17.10 14.58
C ASP A 248 -8.11 -17.16 13.52
N MET A 249 -8.14 -18.15 12.64
CA MET A 249 -7.22 -18.28 11.51
C MET A 249 -7.92 -18.11 10.17
N TYR A 250 -7.24 -17.50 9.20
CA TYR A 250 -7.66 -17.49 7.80
C TYR A 250 -6.95 -18.61 7.02
N THR A 251 -7.71 -19.31 6.18
CA THR A 251 -7.16 -20.38 5.34
C THR A 251 -6.50 -19.80 4.09
N VAL A 252 -5.19 -19.91 3.99
CA VAL A 252 -4.34 -19.37 2.94
C VAL A 252 -3.95 -20.45 1.94
N LEU A 253 -4.08 -20.14 0.66
CA LEU A 253 -3.63 -20.94 -0.48
C LEU A 253 -2.72 -20.08 -1.38
N TRP A 254 -2.39 -20.60 -2.56
CA TRP A 254 -1.51 -19.95 -3.52
C TRP A 254 -2.13 -19.83 -4.91
N THR A 255 -1.70 -18.82 -5.67
CA THR A 255 -1.98 -18.73 -7.12
C THR A 255 -0.81 -19.18 -7.98
N VAL A 256 0.42 -19.14 -7.45
CA VAL A 256 1.63 -19.53 -8.16
C VAL A 256 2.36 -20.63 -7.37
N ASP A 257 2.54 -21.79 -7.99
CA ASP A 257 3.27 -22.92 -7.41
C ASP A 257 4.66 -23.05 -8.07
N THR A 258 5.70 -23.09 -7.24
CA THR A 258 7.07 -23.34 -7.71
C THR A 258 7.26 -24.76 -8.22
N ILE A 259 6.53 -25.73 -7.66
CA ILE A 259 6.74 -27.17 -7.87
C ILE A 259 8.18 -27.57 -7.49
N ASP A 260 8.75 -26.88 -6.50
CA ASP A 260 10.13 -27.04 -6.05
C ASP A 260 10.42 -28.43 -5.43
N TRP A 261 9.40 -29.06 -4.85
CA TRP A 261 9.43 -30.42 -4.31
C TRP A 261 9.75 -31.50 -5.36
N GLN A 262 9.59 -31.24 -6.66
CA GLN A 262 10.06 -32.13 -7.74
C GLN A 262 11.56 -31.99 -8.03
N ASN A 263 12.25 -31.13 -7.30
CA ASN A 263 13.67 -30.80 -7.49
C ASN A 263 14.00 -30.37 -8.95
N PRO A 264 13.28 -29.39 -9.53
CA PRO A 264 13.62 -28.84 -10.84
C PRO A 264 14.97 -28.13 -10.83
N ASP A 265 15.44 -27.76 -12.02
CA ASP A 265 16.53 -26.80 -12.13
C ASP A 265 16.09 -25.42 -11.55
N PRO A 266 16.92 -24.75 -10.72
CA PRO A 266 16.55 -23.48 -10.09
C PRO A 266 16.13 -22.40 -11.08
N ASP A 267 16.83 -22.25 -12.21
CA ASP A 267 16.54 -21.20 -13.19
C ASP A 267 15.18 -21.48 -13.86
N ALA A 268 14.90 -22.74 -14.19
CA ALA A 268 13.61 -23.16 -14.74
C ALA A 268 12.46 -22.99 -13.74
N MET A 269 12.72 -23.14 -12.44
CA MET A 269 11.75 -22.85 -11.38
C MET A 269 11.47 -21.35 -11.29
N VAL A 270 12.51 -20.51 -11.29
CA VAL A 270 12.38 -19.05 -11.27
C VAL A 270 11.60 -18.56 -12.50
N GLU A 271 11.96 -19.00 -13.70
CA GLU A 271 11.27 -18.64 -14.94
C GLU A 271 9.78 -19.05 -14.92
N ARG A 272 9.45 -20.21 -14.35
CA ARG A 272 8.06 -20.65 -14.19
C ARG A 272 7.26 -19.69 -13.31
N VAL A 273 7.84 -19.28 -12.19
CA VAL A 273 7.19 -18.35 -11.24
C VAL A 273 7.02 -16.99 -11.90
N THR A 274 8.09 -16.45 -12.45
CA THR A 274 8.10 -15.08 -12.95
C THR A 274 7.19 -14.93 -14.16
N ASN A 275 7.00 -15.97 -14.99
CA ASN A 275 6.00 -15.96 -16.06
C ASN A 275 4.54 -16.00 -15.59
N GLN A 276 4.26 -16.42 -14.36
CA GLN A 276 2.91 -16.52 -13.79
C GLN A 276 2.61 -15.44 -12.74
N ILE A 277 3.63 -14.68 -12.32
CA ILE A 277 3.46 -13.67 -11.28
C ILE A 277 2.57 -12.51 -11.76
N HIS A 278 1.74 -12.01 -10.85
CA HIS A 278 0.81 -10.92 -11.06
C HIS A 278 0.62 -10.14 -9.74
N PRO A 279 0.10 -8.90 -9.78
CA PRO A 279 -0.30 -8.17 -8.57
C PRO A 279 -1.23 -9.01 -7.68
N GLY A 280 -0.93 -9.02 -6.38
CA GLY A 280 -1.65 -9.77 -5.35
C GLY A 280 -1.36 -11.27 -5.32
N ALA A 281 -0.43 -11.78 -6.13
CA ALA A 281 -0.10 -13.21 -6.14
C ALA A 281 0.48 -13.69 -4.80
N THR A 282 0.28 -14.97 -4.53
CA THR A 282 0.91 -15.69 -3.43
C THR A 282 1.68 -16.87 -4.01
N VAL A 283 2.94 -17.01 -3.61
CA VAL A 283 3.88 -17.97 -4.20
C VAL A 283 4.20 -19.07 -3.20
N LEU A 284 3.81 -20.31 -3.51
CA LEU A 284 4.11 -21.48 -2.68
C LEU A 284 5.53 -22.01 -2.94
N MET A 285 6.25 -22.24 -1.85
CA MET A 285 7.59 -22.82 -1.80
C MET A 285 7.75 -23.78 -0.60
N HIS A 286 8.84 -24.54 -0.60
CA HIS A 286 9.28 -25.39 0.51
C HIS A 286 10.79 -25.22 0.74
N PRO A 287 11.33 -25.65 1.89
CA PRO A 287 12.77 -25.71 2.13
C PRO A 287 13.45 -26.78 1.26
N THR A 288 13.70 -26.44 0.00
CA THR A 288 14.30 -27.33 -0.99
C THR A 288 15.57 -26.75 -1.58
N LYS A 289 16.38 -27.60 -2.21
CA LYS A 289 17.59 -27.17 -2.94
C LYS A 289 17.27 -26.16 -4.06
N PRO A 290 16.22 -26.32 -4.89
CA PRO A 290 15.87 -25.31 -5.90
C PRO A 290 15.50 -23.97 -5.27
N THR A 291 14.63 -23.96 -4.25
CA THR A 291 14.24 -22.73 -3.53
C THR A 291 15.46 -22.04 -2.93
N ALA A 292 16.30 -22.76 -2.19
CA ALA A 292 17.52 -22.22 -1.58
C ALA A 292 18.54 -21.65 -2.58
N LYS A 293 18.45 -22.03 -3.86
CA LYS A 293 19.34 -21.51 -4.92
C LYS A 293 18.70 -20.44 -5.79
N GLY A 294 17.38 -20.40 -5.88
CA GLY A 294 16.64 -19.58 -6.83
C GLY A 294 15.87 -18.43 -6.20
N ILE A 295 15.62 -18.43 -4.89
CA ILE A 295 14.74 -17.43 -4.26
C ILE A 295 15.28 -16.00 -4.38
N GLY A 296 16.60 -15.79 -4.36
CA GLY A 296 17.22 -14.48 -4.58
C GLY A 296 16.92 -13.90 -5.96
N THR A 297 17.28 -14.65 -7.00
CA THR A 297 16.97 -14.28 -8.39
C THR A 297 15.48 -14.14 -8.64
N MET A 298 14.64 -14.93 -7.96
CA MET A 298 13.19 -14.79 -8.02
C MET A 298 12.73 -13.44 -7.47
N ILE A 299 13.25 -13.04 -6.30
CA ILE A 299 12.94 -11.74 -5.67
C ILE A 299 13.35 -10.59 -6.59
N GLU A 300 14.56 -10.64 -7.15
CA GLU A 300 15.05 -9.63 -8.10
C GLU A 300 14.14 -9.52 -9.34
N GLN A 301 13.72 -10.65 -9.91
CA GLN A 301 12.83 -10.64 -11.08
C GLN A 301 11.41 -10.20 -10.76
N ILE A 302 10.91 -10.43 -9.55
CA ILE A 302 9.59 -9.92 -9.11
C ILE A 302 9.67 -8.40 -8.93
N ARG A 303 10.71 -7.89 -8.28
CA ARG A 303 10.95 -6.44 -8.14
C ARG A 303 11.09 -5.74 -9.48
N GLY A 304 11.78 -6.35 -10.44
CA GLY A 304 11.88 -5.85 -11.82
C GLY A 304 10.56 -5.78 -12.60
N LYS A 305 9.44 -6.21 -11.98
CA LYS A 305 8.06 -6.06 -12.50
C LYS A 305 7.24 -5.04 -11.69
N ASP A 306 7.91 -4.20 -10.90
CA ASP A 306 7.29 -3.17 -10.05
C ASP A 306 6.32 -3.76 -9.01
N LEU A 307 6.68 -4.94 -8.48
CA LEU A 307 5.94 -5.62 -7.42
C LEU A 307 6.76 -5.67 -6.14
N GLU A 308 6.17 -5.19 -5.04
CA GLU A 308 6.71 -5.41 -3.70
C GLU A 308 6.55 -6.87 -3.27
N ILE A 309 7.32 -7.28 -2.27
CA ILE A 309 7.30 -8.65 -1.77
C ILE A 309 7.18 -8.62 -0.24
N GLY A 310 6.39 -9.51 0.32
CA GLY A 310 6.32 -9.66 1.77
C GLY A 310 5.52 -10.87 2.23
N THR A 311 4.98 -10.72 3.44
CA THR A 311 4.22 -11.73 4.16
C THR A 311 2.75 -11.77 3.73
N ILE A 312 2.01 -12.77 4.21
CA ILE A 312 0.55 -12.86 4.04
C ILE A 312 -0.15 -11.67 4.70
N SER A 313 0.28 -11.25 5.90
CA SER A 313 -0.23 -10.01 6.51
C SER A 313 -0.10 -8.81 5.57
N ASN A 314 1.05 -8.66 4.88
CA ASN A 314 1.25 -7.52 3.99
C ASN A 314 0.32 -7.55 2.78
N VAL A 315 0.17 -8.71 2.12
CA VAL A 315 -0.73 -8.81 0.95
C VAL A 315 -2.20 -8.74 1.33
N MET A 316 -2.58 -9.22 2.51
CA MET A 316 -3.96 -9.21 2.99
C MET A 316 -4.40 -7.85 3.55
N SER A 317 -3.44 -7.01 3.97
CA SER A 317 -3.71 -5.63 4.39
C SER A 317 -4.38 -4.82 3.27
N GLU A 318 -5.33 -3.97 3.65
CA GLU A 318 -5.97 -3.02 2.75
C GLU A 318 -5.06 -1.84 2.39
N ASN A 319 -4.00 -1.61 3.17
CA ASN A 319 -3.09 -0.49 2.98
C ASN A 319 -2.45 -0.50 1.59
N ARG A 320 -2.34 0.70 1.02
CA ARG A 320 -1.66 0.90 -0.25
C ARG A 320 -0.19 0.56 -0.14
N VAL A 321 0.34 0.00 -1.21
CA VAL A 321 1.77 -0.23 -1.35
C VAL A 321 2.42 1.11 -1.69
N THR A 322 3.27 1.62 -0.81
CA THR A 322 4.16 2.73 -1.14
C THR A 322 5.33 2.14 -1.90
N LEU A 323 5.24 2.11 -3.24
CA LEU A 323 6.42 1.83 -4.05
C LEU A 323 7.43 2.93 -3.75
N SER A 324 8.59 2.56 -3.20
CA SER A 324 9.69 3.48 -3.03
C SER A 324 9.96 4.09 -4.41
N GLN A 325 9.78 5.40 -4.57
CA GLN A 325 10.31 6.12 -5.72
C GLN A 325 11.84 6.07 -5.66
N LYS A 326 12.43 4.96 -6.11
CA LYS A 326 13.86 4.80 -6.27
C LYS A 326 14.13 4.35 -7.69
N GLN A 327 14.50 5.34 -8.50
CA GLN A 327 15.45 5.32 -9.62
C GLN A 327 15.01 6.29 -10.73
N THR A 328 14.96 7.58 -10.39
CA THR A 328 15.21 8.67 -11.36
C THR A 328 16.32 9.62 -10.89
N GLU A 329 16.84 9.48 -9.67
CA GLU A 329 17.97 10.31 -9.17
C GLU A 329 19.36 9.78 -9.58
N GLU A 330 19.50 8.51 -9.98
CA GLU A 330 20.81 7.97 -10.42
C GLU A 330 21.16 8.31 -11.89
N GLU A 331 20.21 8.76 -12.73
CA GLU A 331 20.51 9.20 -14.10
C GLU A 331 20.89 10.69 -14.20
N GLU A 332 20.46 11.55 -13.26
CA GLU A 332 20.88 12.96 -13.25
C GLU A 332 22.31 13.16 -12.70
N ASP A 333 22.74 12.33 -11.75
CA ASP A 333 24.11 12.40 -11.21
C ASP A 333 25.17 11.86 -12.18
N ASP A 334 24.82 10.88 -13.04
CA ASP A 334 25.73 10.37 -14.07
C ASP A 334 25.88 11.34 -15.26
N GLU A 335 24.86 12.13 -15.63
CA GLU A 335 25.00 13.16 -16.68
C GLU A 335 25.84 14.37 -16.24
N LEU A 336 25.95 14.63 -14.93
CA LEU A 336 26.78 15.70 -14.37
C LEU A 336 28.26 15.31 -14.25
N LEU A 337 28.59 14.02 -14.21
CA LEU A 337 29.98 13.53 -14.10
C LEU A 337 30.71 13.38 -15.44
N PHE A 338 30.02 13.53 -16.58
CA PHE A 338 30.63 13.51 -17.92
C PHE A 338 30.80 14.88 -18.58
N ASN A 339 30.52 15.98 -17.86
CA ASN A 339 30.61 17.35 -18.39
C ASN A 339 31.63 18.28 -17.70
N GLU A 340 32.61 17.76 -16.96
CA GLU A 340 33.78 18.54 -16.47
C GLU A 340 35.12 18.19 -17.13
#